data_AF-A0A9E3CSG1-F1
#
_entry.id   AF-A0A9E3CSG1-F1
#
_cell.length_a   1.000
_cell.length_b   1.000
_cell.length_c   1.000
_cell.angle_alpha   90.00
_cell.angle_beta   90.00
_cell.angle_gamma   90.00
#
_symmetry.space_group_name_H-M   'P 1'
#
loop_
_entity.id
_entity.type
_entity.pdbx_description
1 polymer ?
#
loop_
_entity_poly.entity_id
_entity_poly.type
_entity_poly.pdbx_seq_one_letter_code
_entity_poly.pdbx_strand_id
1 'polypeptide(L)'
;EFKQIIGRGTRVRDDYGKLYFNILDYTGSANTLFADPTFDGDPVVVLEEETDEEGKTIRRALIEQHEDVPENGTATIGDESEGDHRKFYFDRGSVEIVAHLVYELDPDGKQLRVVKFTEYTAERVRTLFPSAAGLRSQWADPEQRKLIIASLEERGISFDELAAAAGHPEADPFDLLCHVAFNAPLRTRRERADRLRKEQTDFFERYGPEAKAVLSDLLDKYTEYGTAQFILPDALKVPPISERGNVREIATYFGGGEQLRQAVNQLQTLLYAA
;
A
#
# COMPACT_ATOMS: atom_id res chain seq x y z
N GLU A 1 -2.35 -20.81 -43.93
CA GLU A 1 -2.80 -21.26 -42.58
C GLU A 1 -2.32 -20.35 -41.45
N PHE A 2 -1.04 -19.94 -41.41
CA PHE A 2 -0.51 -19.05 -40.36
C PHE A 2 -1.32 -17.75 -40.15
N LYS A 3 -1.65 -17.01 -41.22
CA LYS A 3 -2.52 -15.81 -41.13
C LYS A 3 -3.93 -16.10 -40.61
N GLN A 4 -4.45 -17.32 -40.79
CA GLN A 4 -5.74 -17.72 -40.20
C GLN A 4 -5.61 -17.99 -38.69
N ILE A 5 -4.43 -18.41 -38.22
CA ILE A 5 -4.14 -18.57 -36.79
C ILE A 5 -4.07 -17.19 -36.13
N ILE A 6 -3.31 -16.25 -36.71
CA ILE A 6 -3.22 -14.86 -36.22
C ILE A 6 -4.60 -14.19 -36.22
N GLY A 7 -5.38 -14.38 -37.30
CA GLY A 7 -6.72 -13.80 -37.44
C GLY A 7 -7.74 -14.21 -36.37
N ARG A 8 -7.44 -15.21 -35.53
CA ARG A 8 -8.29 -15.54 -34.36
C ARG A 8 -8.14 -14.51 -33.23
N GLY A 9 -6.96 -13.87 -33.11
CA GLY A 9 -6.62 -12.91 -32.06
C GLY A 9 -6.95 -11.45 -32.40
N THR A 10 -7.13 -11.11 -33.68
CA THR A 10 -7.23 -9.72 -34.16
C THR A 10 -8.54 -9.01 -33.83
N ARG A 11 -9.59 -9.72 -33.37
CA ARG A 11 -10.86 -9.09 -32.97
C ARG A 11 -10.68 -8.28 -31.68
N VAL A 12 -11.00 -6.99 -31.72
CA VAL A 12 -11.02 -6.08 -30.57
C VAL A 12 -12.34 -6.20 -29.82
N ARG A 13 -12.28 -6.13 -28.49
CA ARG A 13 -13.45 -6.06 -27.60
C ARG A 13 -13.15 -5.06 -26.49
N ASP A 14 -13.53 -3.81 -26.72
CA ASP A 14 -13.30 -2.68 -25.83
C ASP A 14 -14.10 -2.80 -24.52
N ASP A 15 -15.31 -3.33 -24.60
CA ASP A 15 -16.21 -3.69 -23.50
C ASP A 15 -15.57 -4.64 -22.47
N TYR A 16 -14.64 -5.49 -22.92
CA TYR A 16 -13.85 -6.40 -22.07
C TYR A 16 -12.39 -5.96 -21.90
N GLY A 17 -12.02 -4.75 -22.34
CA GLY A 17 -10.65 -4.23 -22.25
C GLY A 17 -9.64 -4.95 -23.16
N LYS A 18 -10.08 -5.72 -24.16
CA LYS A 18 -9.21 -6.43 -25.11
C LYS A 18 -8.88 -5.52 -26.30
N LEU A 19 -7.78 -4.79 -26.19
CA LEU A 19 -7.30 -3.85 -27.23
C LEU A 19 -6.14 -4.40 -28.07
N TYR A 20 -5.40 -5.38 -27.57
CA TYR A 20 -4.29 -6.04 -28.27
C TYR A 20 -4.34 -7.56 -28.05
N PHE A 21 -3.37 -8.28 -28.61
CA PHE A 21 -3.13 -9.70 -28.37
C PHE A 21 -1.65 -10.02 -28.60
N ASN A 22 -1.18 -11.10 -27.99
CA ASN A 22 0.22 -11.55 -28.11
C ASN A 22 0.29 -12.81 -28.97
N ILE A 23 1.37 -12.94 -29.75
CA ILE A 23 1.69 -14.15 -30.52
C ILE A 23 2.94 -14.75 -29.89
N LEU A 24 2.81 -15.95 -29.30
CA LEU A 24 3.92 -16.71 -28.75
C LEU A 24 4.35 -17.78 -29.75
N ASP A 25 5.58 -17.67 -30.26
CA ASP A 25 6.14 -18.63 -31.21
C ASP A 25 7.20 -19.51 -30.54
N TYR A 26 6.77 -20.69 -30.08
CA TYR A 26 7.66 -21.70 -29.51
C TYR A 26 8.49 -22.47 -30.55
N THR A 27 8.21 -22.29 -31.84
CA THR A 27 8.99 -22.94 -32.92
C THR A 27 10.25 -22.16 -33.28
N GLY A 28 10.38 -20.93 -32.77
CA GLY A 28 11.52 -20.04 -33.00
C GLY A 28 11.73 -19.63 -34.46
N SER A 29 10.74 -19.87 -35.34
CA SER A 29 10.90 -19.70 -36.79
C SER A 29 9.63 -19.30 -37.54
N ALA A 30 8.44 -19.53 -36.98
CA ALA A 30 7.19 -19.21 -37.66
C ALA A 30 6.98 -17.71 -37.83
N ASN A 31 7.29 -16.91 -36.81
CA ASN A 31 7.17 -15.45 -36.90
C ASN A 31 8.15 -14.86 -37.93
N THR A 32 9.35 -15.42 -38.07
CA THR A 32 10.36 -14.96 -39.04
C THR A 32 10.04 -15.40 -40.46
N LEU A 33 9.63 -16.66 -40.65
CA LEU A 33 9.40 -17.24 -41.98
C LEU A 33 8.10 -16.76 -42.64
N PHE A 34 7.13 -16.31 -41.85
CA PHE A 34 5.82 -15.86 -42.32
C PHE A 34 5.54 -14.38 -42.04
N ALA A 35 6.56 -13.60 -41.66
CA ALA A 35 6.45 -12.15 -41.54
C ALA A 35 6.11 -11.52 -42.89
N ASP A 36 5.05 -10.72 -42.92
CA ASP A 36 4.65 -9.93 -44.09
C ASP A 36 4.29 -8.50 -43.64
N PRO A 37 5.30 -7.64 -43.43
CA PRO A 37 5.09 -6.27 -42.94
C PRO A 37 4.14 -5.44 -43.81
N THR A 38 4.08 -5.73 -45.12
CA THR A 38 3.20 -5.00 -46.04
C THR A 38 1.72 -5.29 -45.85
N PHE A 39 1.39 -6.44 -45.25
CA PHE A 39 0.02 -6.87 -44.99
C PHE A 39 -0.34 -6.84 -43.51
N ASP A 40 0.55 -7.30 -42.64
CA ASP A 40 0.32 -7.45 -41.19
C ASP A 40 0.76 -6.20 -40.40
N GLY A 41 1.59 -5.33 -40.99
CA GLY A 41 2.28 -4.24 -40.29
C GLY A 41 3.45 -4.76 -39.44
N ASP A 42 4.21 -3.82 -38.86
CA ASP A 42 5.30 -4.17 -37.96
C ASP A 42 4.76 -4.40 -36.53
N PRO A 43 5.25 -5.42 -35.82
CA PRO A 43 4.87 -5.65 -34.42
C PRO A 43 5.38 -4.51 -33.55
N VAL A 44 4.55 -4.09 -32.58
CA VAL A 44 4.90 -2.99 -31.66
C VAL A 44 6.08 -3.37 -30.76
N VAL A 45 6.17 -4.65 -30.37
CA VAL A 45 7.23 -5.19 -29.49
C VAL A 45 7.57 -6.62 -29.92
N VAL A 46 8.86 -6.92 -30.04
CA VAL A 46 9.38 -8.28 -30.25
C VAL A 46 10.30 -8.68 -29.09
N LEU A 47 9.94 -9.77 -28.40
CA LEU A 47 10.68 -10.32 -27.27
C LEU A 47 11.15 -11.74 -27.58
N GLU A 48 12.44 -12.00 -27.35
CA GLU A 48 13.00 -13.36 -27.36
C GLU A 48 13.26 -13.84 -25.94
N GLU A 49 12.79 -15.04 -25.64
CA GLU A 49 13.05 -15.70 -24.36
C GLU A 49 13.70 -17.07 -24.62
N GLU A 50 14.87 -17.29 -24.01
CA GLU A 50 15.49 -18.60 -23.93
C GLU A 50 15.18 -19.22 -22.57
N THR A 51 14.78 -20.48 -22.59
CA THR A 51 14.33 -21.24 -21.42
C THR A 51 15.15 -22.51 -21.28
N ASP A 52 15.49 -22.88 -20.04
CA ASP A 52 16.20 -24.13 -19.75
C ASP A 52 15.30 -25.37 -19.81
N GLU A 53 15.87 -26.57 -19.63
CA GLU A 53 15.14 -27.85 -19.64
C GLU A 53 14.08 -27.96 -18.53
N GLU A 54 14.12 -27.08 -17.52
CA GLU A 54 13.20 -27.03 -16.38
C GLU A 54 12.09 -25.98 -16.58
N GLY A 55 12.08 -25.27 -17.71
CA GLY A 55 11.06 -24.28 -18.04
C GLY A 55 11.33 -22.90 -17.43
N LYS A 56 12.52 -22.64 -16.90
CA LYS A 56 12.89 -21.35 -16.32
C LYS A 56 13.59 -20.47 -17.37
N THR A 57 13.14 -19.22 -17.49
CA THR A 57 13.73 -18.24 -18.40
C THR A 57 15.16 -17.92 -17.96
N ILE A 58 16.12 -18.23 -18.81
CA ILE A 58 17.55 -17.98 -18.58
C ILE A 58 18.02 -16.71 -19.27
N ARG A 59 17.33 -16.28 -20.33
CA ARG A 59 17.64 -15.05 -21.05
C ARG A 59 16.37 -14.44 -21.65
N ARG A 60 16.25 -13.13 -21.52
CA ARG A 60 15.21 -12.32 -22.17
C ARG A 60 15.88 -11.18 -22.93
N ALA A 61 15.57 -11.02 -24.21
CA ALA A 61 16.09 -9.97 -25.06
C ALA A 61 14.95 -9.24 -25.78
N LEU A 62 14.86 -7.92 -25.59
CA LEU A 62 14.01 -7.07 -26.41
C LEU A 62 14.74 -6.85 -27.74
N ILE A 63 14.19 -7.40 -28.82
CA ILE A 63 14.83 -7.32 -30.15
C ILE A 63 14.45 -5.99 -30.82
N GLU A 64 13.17 -5.62 -30.76
CA GLU A 64 12.66 -4.49 -31.51
C GLU A 64 11.44 -3.85 -30.82
N GLN A 65 11.40 -2.52 -30.84
CA GLN A 65 10.30 -1.71 -30.35
C GLN A 65 10.07 -0.57 -31.35
N HIS A 66 8.91 -0.58 -32.01
CA HIS A 66 8.51 0.50 -32.92
C HIS A 66 7.58 1.47 -32.17
N GLU A 67 7.95 2.76 -32.14
CA GLU A 67 7.23 3.84 -31.44
C GLU A 67 6.04 4.43 -32.22
N ASP A 68 5.43 3.67 -33.14
CA ASP A 68 4.24 4.14 -33.88
C ASP A 68 2.92 3.77 -33.17
N VAL A 69 2.81 4.15 -31.90
CA VAL A 69 1.52 4.17 -31.20
C VAL A 69 1.19 5.63 -30.88
N PRO A 70 0.06 6.18 -31.38
CA PRO A 70 -0.39 7.49 -30.94
C PRO A 70 -0.61 7.43 -29.44
N GLU A 71 0.04 8.34 -28.73
CA GLU A 71 0.01 8.62 -27.30
C GLU A 71 -1.30 8.23 -26.62
N ASN A 72 -1.40 6.95 -26.24
CA ASN A 72 -2.44 6.39 -25.39
C ASN A 72 -1.98 5.04 -24.85
N GLY A 73 -1.24 5.13 -23.73
CA GLY A 73 -1.38 4.21 -22.61
C GLY A 73 -1.11 2.73 -22.85
N THR A 74 0.14 2.35 -23.04
CA THR A 74 0.63 1.01 -22.64
C THR A 74 2.10 1.10 -22.23
N ALA A 75 2.32 1.14 -20.91
CA ALA A 75 3.65 0.98 -20.34
C ALA A 75 4.10 -0.47 -20.50
N THR A 76 5.22 -0.66 -21.18
CA THR A 76 5.94 -1.93 -21.28
C THR A 76 6.60 -2.22 -19.93
N ILE A 77 6.23 -3.34 -19.30
CA ILE A 77 6.84 -3.79 -18.04
C ILE A 77 8.15 -4.49 -18.39
N GLY A 78 9.26 -3.78 -18.20
CA GLY A 78 10.59 -4.35 -18.12
C GLY A 78 10.81 -4.99 -16.75
N ASP A 79 11.31 -6.22 -16.78
CA ASP A 79 11.70 -7.11 -15.68
C ASP A 79 12.25 -6.36 -14.45
N GLU A 80 11.60 -6.51 -13.29
CA GLU A 80 12.05 -5.93 -12.03
C GLU A 80 13.03 -6.88 -11.35
N SER A 81 14.31 -6.70 -11.62
CA SER A 81 15.36 -7.19 -10.74
C SER A 81 15.29 -6.45 -9.41
N GLU A 82 15.25 -7.23 -8.32
CA GLU A 82 15.28 -6.78 -6.93
C GLU A 82 16.28 -5.61 -6.69
N GLY A 83 15.79 -4.56 -6.03
CA GLY A 83 16.62 -3.81 -5.09
C GLY A 83 17.14 -2.42 -5.47
N ASP A 84 16.69 -1.79 -6.56
CA ASP A 84 17.07 -0.39 -6.82
C ASP A 84 15.84 0.52 -6.94
N HIS A 85 15.77 1.52 -6.06
CA HIS A 85 14.72 2.53 -6.08
C HIS A 85 14.83 3.31 -7.40
N ARG A 86 13.99 2.98 -8.39
CA ARG A 86 13.98 3.67 -9.69
C ARG A 86 13.52 5.11 -9.49
N LYS A 87 14.47 6.06 -9.58
CA LYS A 87 14.17 7.49 -9.67
C LYS A 87 13.84 7.85 -11.10
N PHE A 88 12.59 8.25 -11.34
CA PHE A 88 12.17 8.82 -12.61
C PHE A 88 12.49 10.32 -12.62
N TYR A 89 13.29 10.76 -13.59
CA TYR A 89 13.52 12.17 -13.86
C TYR A 89 12.61 12.59 -15.01
N PHE A 90 11.66 13.50 -14.71
CA PHE A 90 10.80 14.12 -15.73
C PHE A 90 11.15 15.61 -15.82
N ASP A 91 11.20 16.15 -17.03
CA ASP A 91 11.43 17.58 -17.24
C ASP A 91 10.08 18.26 -17.54
N ARG A 92 9.63 19.13 -16.63
CA ARG A 92 8.41 19.97 -16.71
C ARG A 92 7.08 19.26 -17.08
N GLY A 93 6.62 18.36 -16.22
CA GLY A 93 5.25 17.81 -16.24
C GLY A 93 4.74 17.47 -14.83
N SER A 94 3.47 17.12 -14.66
CA SER A 94 2.95 16.55 -13.40
C SER A 94 2.77 15.05 -13.55
N VAL A 95 3.30 14.25 -12.62
CA VAL A 95 3.13 12.79 -12.61
C VAL A 95 2.13 12.45 -11.50
N GLU A 96 1.19 11.56 -11.81
CA GLU A 96 0.21 11.04 -10.86
C GLU A 96 0.12 9.52 -10.98
N ILE A 97 -0.02 8.82 -9.87
CA ILE A 97 -0.19 7.36 -9.87
C ILE A 97 -1.65 7.06 -10.27
N VAL A 98 -1.84 6.51 -11.47
CA VAL A 98 -3.18 6.23 -12.02
C VAL A 98 -3.85 4.98 -11.44
N ALA A 99 -3.06 3.99 -10.98
CA ALA A 99 -3.58 2.80 -10.32
C ALA A 99 -2.47 2.05 -9.54
N HIS A 100 -2.79 1.55 -8.34
CA HIS A 100 -1.98 0.57 -7.61
C HIS A 100 -2.59 -0.83 -7.77
N LEU A 101 -1.86 -1.72 -8.45
CA LEU A 101 -2.27 -3.09 -8.77
C LEU A 101 -1.36 -4.10 -8.06
N VAL A 102 -1.94 -5.16 -7.54
CA VAL A 102 -1.22 -6.30 -6.96
C VAL A 102 -1.46 -7.53 -7.81
N TYR A 103 -0.39 -8.28 -8.08
CA TYR A 103 -0.43 -9.54 -8.77
C TYR A 103 -0.41 -10.67 -7.74
N GLU A 104 -1.50 -11.43 -7.66
CA GLU A 104 -1.61 -12.60 -6.78
C GLU A 104 -1.70 -13.88 -7.63
N LEU A 105 -1.01 -14.94 -7.20
CA LEU A 105 -1.22 -16.27 -7.76
C LEU A 105 -2.65 -16.73 -7.44
N ASP A 106 -3.39 -17.18 -8.44
CA ASP A 106 -4.70 -17.79 -8.26
C ASP A 106 -4.63 -19.01 -7.30
N PRO A 107 -5.75 -19.44 -6.70
CA PRO A 107 -5.78 -20.57 -5.77
C PRO A 107 -5.19 -21.87 -6.35
N ASP A 108 -5.13 -21.99 -7.67
CA ASP A 108 -4.57 -23.12 -8.41
C ASP A 108 -3.06 -22.97 -8.71
N GLY A 109 -2.44 -21.83 -8.36
CA GLY A 109 -1.02 -21.52 -8.53
C GLY A 109 -0.56 -21.37 -9.98
N LYS A 110 -1.49 -21.17 -10.92
CA LYS A 110 -1.26 -21.23 -12.37
C LYS A 110 -1.33 -19.87 -13.05
N GLN A 111 -2.05 -18.89 -12.51
CA GLN A 111 -2.24 -17.60 -13.16
C GLN A 111 -2.09 -16.44 -12.18
N LEU A 112 -1.44 -15.37 -12.65
CA LEU A 112 -1.39 -14.10 -11.92
C LEU A 112 -2.70 -13.35 -12.13
N ARG A 113 -3.49 -13.21 -11.06
CA ARG A 113 -4.66 -12.36 -11.00
C ARG A 113 -4.23 -10.94 -10.64
N VAL A 114 -4.60 -9.98 -11.48
CA VAL A 114 -4.45 -8.56 -11.19
C VAL A 114 -5.63 -8.11 -10.34
N VAL A 115 -5.37 -7.65 -9.13
CA VAL A 115 -6.37 -7.07 -8.22
C VAL A 115 -5.96 -5.67 -7.82
N LYS A 116 -6.94 -4.81 -7.52
CA LYS A 116 -6.64 -3.50 -6.94
C LYS A 116 -5.99 -3.70 -5.56
N PHE A 117 -5.00 -2.89 -5.23
CA PHE A 117 -4.33 -2.99 -3.93
C PHE A 117 -5.29 -2.86 -2.74
N THR A 118 -6.31 -2.02 -2.86
CA THR A 118 -7.38 -1.90 -1.86
C THR A 118 -8.20 -3.18 -1.73
N GLU A 119 -8.52 -3.86 -2.83
CA GLU A 119 -9.24 -5.14 -2.81
C GLU A 119 -8.41 -6.26 -2.21
N TYR A 120 -7.12 -6.35 -2.58
CA TYR A 120 -6.16 -7.27 -1.99
C TYR A 120 -6.09 -7.07 -0.47
N THR A 121 -5.91 -5.82 -0.04
CA THR A 121 -5.85 -5.49 1.39
C THR A 121 -7.15 -5.85 2.11
N ALA A 122 -8.30 -5.56 1.49
CA ALA A 122 -9.61 -5.92 2.04
C ALA A 122 -9.73 -7.44 2.28
N GLU A 123 -9.29 -8.26 1.33
CA GLU A 123 -9.34 -9.72 1.43
C GLU A 123 -8.42 -10.24 2.54
N ARG A 124 -7.19 -9.70 2.64
CA ARG A 124 -6.26 -10.08 3.72
C ARG A 124 -6.80 -9.70 5.09
N VAL A 125 -7.34 -8.50 5.24
CA VAL A 125 -7.93 -8.04 6.50
C VAL A 125 -9.14 -8.90 6.89
N ARG A 126 -10.04 -9.24 5.96
CA ARG A 126 -11.20 -10.12 6.23
C ARG A 126 -10.79 -11.54 6.61
N THR A 127 -9.67 -12.03 6.05
CA THR A 127 -9.12 -13.35 6.37
C THR A 127 -8.54 -13.39 7.78
N LEU A 128 -7.83 -12.33 8.20
CA LEU A 128 -7.24 -12.22 9.53
C LEU A 128 -8.28 -11.86 10.60
N PHE A 129 -9.27 -11.04 10.25
CA PHE A 129 -10.26 -10.50 11.18
C PHE A 129 -11.69 -10.72 10.64
N PRO A 130 -12.50 -11.56 11.29
CA PRO A 130 -13.87 -11.84 10.83
C PRO A 130 -14.83 -10.64 10.87
N SER A 131 -14.51 -9.60 11.65
CA SER A 131 -15.34 -8.40 11.78
C SER A 131 -14.53 -7.17 12.20
N ALA A 132 -15.08 -5.99 11.91
CA ALA A 132 -14.52 -4.71 12.36
C ALA A 132 -14.40 -4.63 13.90
N ALA A 133 -15.34 -5.23 14.63
CA ALA A 133 -15.29 -5.29 16.10
C ALA A 133 -14.11 -6.14 16.59
N GLY A 134 -13.82 -7.26 15.92
CA GLY A 134 -12.67 -8.11 16.22
C GLY A 134 -11.33 -7.44 15.89
N LEU A 135 -11.26 -6.69 14.79
CA LEU A 135 -10.10 -5.87 14.48
C LEU A 135 -9.92 -4.78 15.55
N ARG A 136 -11.00 -4.12 15.99
CA ARG A 136 -10.95 -3.04 16.97
C ARG A 136 -10.43 -3.49 18.33
N SER A 137 -10.91 -4.63 18.84
CA SER A 137 -10.49 -5.11 20.16
C SER A 137 -8.99 -5.40 20.20
N GLN A 138 -8.43 -5.93 19.11
CA GLN A 138 -6.99 -6.16 18.99
C GLN A 138 -6.23 -4.86 18.71
N TRP A 139 -6.76 -3.96 17.87
CA TRP A 139 -6.10 -2.69 17.54
C TRP A 139 -6.01 -1.73 18.75
N ALA A 140 -6.94 -1.82 19.69
CA ALA A 140 -6.94 -1.00 20.90
C ALA A 140 -5.80 -1.35 21.87
N ASP A 141 -5.24 -2.55 21.79
CA ASP A 141 -4.04 -2.97 22.52
C ASP A 141 -2.78 -2.58 21.71
N PRO A 142 -1.90 -1.72 22.24
CA PRO A 142 -0.69 -1.29 21.55
C PRO A 142 0.23 -2.44 21.09
N GLU A 143 0.33 -3.53 21.85
CA GLU A 143 1.21 -4.65 21.50
C GLU A 143 0.60 -5.51 20.40
N GLN A 144 -0.69 -5.81 20.48
CA GLN A 144 -1.40 -6.50 19.39
C GLN A 144 -1.39 -5.66 18.12
N ARG A 145 -1.65 -4.35 18.22
CA ARG A 145 -1.60 -3.44 17.06
C ARG A 145 -0.24 -3.47 16.35
N LYS A 146 0.88 -3.52 17.08
CA LYS A 146 2.22 -3.67 16.47
C LYS A 146 2.32 -4.97 15.66
N LEU A 147 1.82 -6.09 16.19
CA LEU A 147 1.79 -7.37 15.49
C LEU A 147 0.93 -7.33 14.24
N ILE A 148 -0.22 -6.64 14.29
CA ILE A 148 -1.09 -6.44 13.12
C ILE A 148 -0.37 -5.64 12.05
N ILE A 149 0.26 -4.52 12.41
CA ILE A 149 1.03 -3.68 11.50
C ILE A 149 2.14 -4.49 10.83
N ALA A 150 2.96 -5.21 11.61
CA ALA A 150 4.03 -6.04 11.09
C ALA A 150 3.53 -7.15 10.16
N SER A 151 2.45 -7.83 10.53
CA SER A 151 1.85 -8.91 9.71
C SER A 151 1.33 -8.42 8.35
N LEU A 152 0.77 -7.20 8.32
CA LEU A 152 0.34 -6.53 7.10
C LEU A 152 1.53 -6.08 6.26
N GLU A 153 2.57 -5.51 6.89
CA GLU A 153 3.81 -5.09 6.22
C GLU A 153 4.56 -6.29 5.59
N GLU A 154 4.62 -7.43 6.28
CA GLU A 154 5.15 -8.71 5.73
C GLU A 154 4.38 -9.19 4.49
N ARG A 155 3.16 -8.69 4.26
CA ARG A 155 2.32 -8.98 3.09
C ARG A 155 2.38 -7.88 2.04
N GLY A 156 3.31 -6.94 2.19
CA GLY A 156 3.46 -5.79 1.30
C GLY A 156 2.33 -4.77 1.44
N ILE A 157 1.61 -4.74 2.58
CA ILE A 157 0.55 -3.78 2.82
C ILE A 157 1.11 -2.61 3.64
N SER A 158 1.57 -1.57 2.96
CA SER A 158 1.91 -0.28 3.57
C SER A 158 0.67 0.58 3.76
N PHE A 159 0.52 1.19 4.94
CA PHE A 159 -0.62 2.07 5.22
C PHE A 159 -0.58 3.36 4.41
N ASP A 160 0.61 3.91 4.18
CA ASP A 160 0.76 5.15 3.41
C ASP A 160 0.37 4.92 1.94
N GLU A 161 0.80 3.78 1.38
CA GLU A 161 0.42 3.36 0.03
C GLU A 161 -1.07 3.03 -0.06
N LEU A 162 -1.63 2.38 0.97
CA LEU A 162 -3.05 2.04 1.00
C LEU A 162 -3.90 3.30 1.09
N ALA A 163 -3.47 4.28 1.88
CA ALA A 163 -4.14 5.56 2.05
C ALA A 163 -4.09 6.35 0.74
N ALA A 164 -2.95 6.37 0.05
CA ALA A 164 -2.82 6.98 -1.27
C ALA A 164 -3.70 6.27 -2.32
N ALA A 165 -3.68 4.94 -2.36
CA ALA A 165 -4.48 4.13 -3.29
C ALA A 165 -5.99 4.26 -3.04
N ALA A 166 -6.40 4.50 -1.80
CA ALA A 166 -7.79 4.79 -1.43
C ALA A 166 -8.19 6.26 -1.62
N GLY A 167 -7.25 7.16 -1.95
CA GLY A 167 -7.51 8.60 -2.09
C GLY A 167 -7.72 9.34 -0.75
N HIS A 168 -7.23 8.77 0.35
CA HIS A 168 -7.44 9.26 1.70
C HIS A 168 -6.16 9.27 2.55
N PRO A 169 -5.14 10.09 2.22
CA PRO A 169 -3.85 10.12 2.93
C PRO A 169 -3.94 10.52 4.42
N GLU A 170 -5.00 11.25 4.79
CA GLU A 170 -5.22 11.70 6.17
C GLU A 170 -5.97 10.70 7.05
N ALA A 171 -6.40 9.57 6.45
CA ALA A 171 -7.14 8.53 7.16
C ALA A 171 -6.31 7.95 8.30
N ASP A 172 -6.97 7.63 9.42
CA ASP A 172 -6.34 6.80 10.44
C ASP A 172 -6.16 5.37 9.91
N PRO A 173 -5.00 4.72 10.15
CA PRO A 173 -4.73 3.36 9.70
C PRO A 173 -5.82 2.35 10.07
N PHE A 174 -6.41 2.42 11.27
CA PHE A 174 -7.48 1.49 11.66
C PHE A 174 -8.78 1.77 10.92
N ASP A 175 -9.18 3.04 10.83
CA ASP A 175 -10.38 3.42 10.09
C ASP A 175 -10.23 3.08 8.59
N LEU A 176 -9.03 3.20 8.03
CA LEU A 176 -8.71 2.82 6.66
C LEU A 176 -8.89 1.31 6.43
N LEU A 177 -8.34 0.46 7.31
CA LEU A 177 -8.57 -0.98 7.23
C LEU A 177 -10.06 -1.32 7.37
N CYS A 178 -10.76 -0.66 8.30
CA CYS A 178 -12.19 -0.89 8.49
C CYS A 178 -13.02 -0.46 7.29
N HIS A 179 -12.65 0.65 6.64
CA HIS A 179 -13.29 1.14 5.45
C HIS A 179 -13.11 0.17 4.28
N VAL A 180 -11.86 -0.20 4.01
CA VAL A 180 -11.51 -1.09 2.89
C VAL A 180 -12.08 -2.51 3.09
N ALA A 181 -12.03 -3.06 4.31
CA ALA A 181 -12.48 -4.42 4.60
C ALA A 181 -13.97 -4.54 4.94
N PHE A 182 -14.58 -3.55 5.60
CA PHE A 182 -15.95 -3.69 6.13
C PHE A 182 -16.88 -2.57 5.68
N ASN A 183 -16.45 -1.71 4.75
CA ASN A 183 -17.19 -0.53 4.29
C ASN A 183 -17.64 0.37 5.46
N ALA A 184 -16.80 0.44 6.50
CA ALA A 184 -17.05 1.29 7.66
C ALA A 184 -16.83 2.78 7.33
N PRO A 185 -17.43 3.70 8.11
CA PRO A 185 -17.14 5.12 7.98
C PRO A 185 -15.65 5.40 8.20
N LEU A 186 -15.04 6.10 7.25
CA LEU A 186 -13.64 6.51 7.33
C LEU A 186 -13.52 7.77 8.21
N ARG A 187 -12.50 7.81 9.06
CA ARG A 187 -12.19 8.98 9.88
C ARG A 187 -10.72 9.34 9.73
N THR A 188 -10.43 10.63 9.85
CA THR A 188 -9.05 11.11 9.81
C THR A 188 -8.38 10.97 11.18
N ARG A 189 -7.04 10.96 11.17
CA ARG A 189 -6.24 10.99 12.41
C ARG A 189 -6.61 12.20 13.28
N ARG A 190 -6.82 13.36 12.64
CA ARG A 190 -7.25 14.60 13.31
C ARG A 190 -8.63 14.47 13.96
N GLU A 191 -9.62 13.94 13.24
CA GLU A 191 -10.96 13.71 13.79
C GLU A 191 -10.93 12.79 15.02
N ARG A 192 -10.09 11.74 15.02
CA ARG A 192 -9.93 10.88 16.20
C ARG A 192 -9.34 11.63 17.38
N ALA A 193 -8.28 12.42 17.16
CA ALA A 193 -7.63 13.20 18.21
C ALA A 193 -8.58 14.26 18.79
N ASP A 194 -9.31 14.97 17.94
CA ASP A 194 -10.27 15.99 18.37
C ASP A 194 -11.47 15.40 19.11
N ARG A 195 -11.96 14.24 18.67
CA ARG A 195 -12.99 13.48 19.39
C ARG A 195 -12.49 13.11 20.78
N LEU A 196 -11.28 12.56 20.88
CA LEU A 196 -10.69 12.18 22.16
C LEU A 196 -10.58 13.37 23.12
N ARG A 197 -10.13 14.53 22.62
CA ARG A 197 -10.05 15.77 23.40
C ARG A 197 -11.42 16.23 23.92
N LYS A 198 -12.47 16.10 23.11
CA LYS A 198 -13.83 16.55 23.45
C LYS A 198 -14.59 15.58 24.35
N GLU A 199 -14.47 14.28 24.10
CA GLU A 199 -15.26 13.25 24.79
C GLU A 199 -14.59 12.72 26.06
N GLN A 200 -13.26 12.78 26.16
CA GLN A 200 -12.51 12.22 27.29
C GLN A 200 -11.87 13.31 28.16
N THR A 201 -12.61 14.39 28.44
CA THR A 201 -12.15 15.48 29.32
C THR A 201 -11.74 14.97 30.69
N ASP A 202 -12.49 14.00 31.24
CA ASP A 202 -12.26 13.39 32.55
C ASP A 202 -10.93 12.63 32.64
N PHE A 203 -10.36 12.20 31.51
CA PHE A 203 -9.04 11.59 31.47
C PHE A 203 -7.95 12.66 31.62
N PHE A 204 -8.04 13.75 30.86
CA PHE A 204 -7.05 14.83 30.92
C PHE A 204 -7.07 15.51 32.28
N GLU A 205 -8.24 15.75 32.89
CA GLU A 205 -8.37 16.41 34.20
C GLU A 205 -7.68 15.68 35.36
N ARG A 206 -7.30 14.41 35.20
CA ARG A 206 -6.51 13.66 36.19
C ARG A 206 -5.05 14.09 36.27
N TYR A 207 -4.56 14.80 35.26
CA TYR A 207 -3.16 15.16 35.11
C TYR A 207 -2.94 16.68 35.32
N GLY A 208 -1.75 17.04 35.81
CA GLY A 208 -1.34 18.44 35.92
C GLY A 208 -1.14 19.11 34.55
N PRO A 209 -0.97 20.46 34.52
CA PRO A 209 -0.88 21.22 33.26
C PRO A 209 0.25 20.73 32.34
N GLU A 210 1.42 20.42 32.89
CA GLU A 210 2.56 19.91 32.10
C GLU A 210 2.28 18.53 31.49
N ALA A 211 1.71 17.60 32.27
CA ALA A 211 1.36 16.27 31.78
C ALA A 211 0.23 16.33 30.73
N LYS A 212 -0.79 17.18 30.92
CA LYS A 212 -1.82 17.46 29.90
C LYS A 212 -1.22 17.98 28.60
N ALA A 213 -0.24 18.87 28.71
CA ALA A 213 0.42 19.44 27.54
C ALA A 213 1.25 18.39 26.79
N VAL A 214 1.98 17.51 27.49
CA VAL A 214 2.68 16.36 26.88
C VAL A 214 1.70 15.42 26.17
N LEU A 215 0.56 15.08 26.79
CA LEU A 215 -0.47 14.25 26.16
C LEU A 215 -1.07 14.92 24.91
N SER A 216 -1.23 16.24 24.93
CA SER A 216 -1.74 17.02 23.81
C SER A 216 -0.77 17.02 22.64
N ASP A 217 0.52 17.24 22.90
CA ASP A 217 1.59 17.19 21.90
C ASP A 217 1.73 15.79 21.30
N LEU A 218 1.57 14.72 22.09
CA LEU A 218 1.55 13.35 21.59
C LEU A 218 0.40 13.12 20.61
N LEU A 219 -0.79 13.69 20.88
CA LEU A 219 -1.91 13.63 19.96
C LEU A 219 -1.65 14.41 18.68
N ASP A 220 -1.07 15.62 18.78
CA ASP A 220 -0.74 16.41 17.60
C ASP A 220 0.26 15.68 16.70
N LYS A 221 1.31 15.10 17.27
CA LYS A 221 2.24 14.24 16.52
C LYS A 221 1.55 13.05 15.88
N TYR A 222 0.62 12.41 16.58
CA TYR A 222 -0.17 11.34 16.00
C TYR A 222 -1.00 11.82 14.80
N THR A 223 -1.55 13.04 14.84
CA THR A 223 -2.27 13.59 13.69
C THR A 223 -1.39 13.77 12.45
N GLU A 224 -0.13 14.18 12.64
CA GLU A 224 0.81 14.44 11.54
C GLU A 224 1.49 13.16 11.02
N TYR A 225 2.04 12.34 11.93
CA TYR A 225 2.92 11.22 11.59
C TYR A 225 2.34 9.83 11.91
N GLY A 226 1.10 9.76 12.41
CA GLY A 226 0.40 8.49 12.62
C GLY A 226 0.79 7.72 13.89
N THR A 227 0.43 6.44 13.95
CA THR A 227 0.48 5.59 15.15
C THR A 227 1.89 5.26 15.65
N ALA A 228 2.92 5.41 14.80
CA ALA A 228 4.32 5.21 15.17
C ALA A 228 4.80 6.18 16.28
N GLN A 229 4.10 7.29 16.50
CA GLN A 229 4.47 8.32 17.47
C GLN A 229 4.15 7.99 18.93
N PHE A 230 3.55 6.82 19.22
CA PHE A 230 3.31 6.38 20.60
C PHE A 230 4.42 5.48 21.17
N ILE A 231 5.51 5.25 20.43
CA ILE A 231 6.62 4.40 20.88
C ILE A 231 7.48 5.16 21.90
N LEU A 232 7.28 4.84 23.18
CA LEU A 232 8.12 5.36 24.28
C LEU A 232 9.42 4.54 24.40
N PRO A 233 10.57 5.17 24.70
CA PRO A 233 10.75 6.57 25.08
C PRO A 233 11.01 7.51 23.88
N ASP A 234 11.09 7.00 22.66
CA ASP A 234 11.58 7.76 21.51
C ASP A 234 10.64 8.91 21.11
N ALA A 235 9.33 8.73 21.25
CA ALA A 235 8.33 9.77 21.05
C ALA A 235 8.60 11.06 21.86
N LEU A 236 9.21 10.92 23.04
CA LEU A 236 9.50 12.04 23.94
C LEU A 236 10.77 12.80 23.59
N LYS A 237 11.65 12.22 22.76
CA LYS A 237 12.93 12.81 22.37
C LYS A 237 12.81 13.77 21.17
N VAL A 238 11.62 13.88 20.59
CA VAL A 238 11.38 14.67 19.39
C VAL A 238 10.60 15.95 19.76
N PRO A 239 10.89 17.12 19.17
CA PRO A 239 10.11 18.34 19.39
C PRO A 239 8.62 18.17 19.03
N PRO A 240 7.69 18.93 19.63
CA PRO A 240 7.91 19.90 20.72
C PRO A 240 8.06 19.25 22.11
N ILE A 241 7.83 17.94 22.23
CA ILE A 241 7.83 17.23 23.52
C ILE A 241 9.21 17.31 24.21
N SER A 242 10.29 17.19 23.44
CA SER A 242 11.66 17.31 23.96
C SER A 242 11.99 18.68 24.56
N GLU A 243 11.23 19.73 24.23
CA GLU A 243 11.41 21.08 24.77
C GLU A 243 10.85 21.21 26.19
N ARG A 244 9.99 20.28 26.62
CA ARG A 244 9.38 20.26 27.96
C ARG A 244 10.26 19.63 29.04
N GLY A 245 11.40 19.08 28.65
CA GLY A 245 12.36 18.45 29.54
C GLY A 245 12.89 17.13 29.00
N ASN A 246 13.82 16.55 29.76
CA ASN A 246 14.32 15.21 29.45
C ASN A 246 13.29 14.12 29.80
N VAL A 247 13.50 12.90 29.33
CA VAL A 247 12.58 11.76 29.55
C VAL A 247 12.27 11.54 31.05
N ARG A 248 13.23 11.79 31.94
CA ARG A 248 13.02 11.62 33.39
C ARG A 248 12.14 12.73 33.96
N GLU A 249 12.38 13.98 33.60
CA GLU A 249 11.56 15.14 33.98
C GLU A 249 10.13 14.97 33.50
N ILE A 250 9.94 14.62 32.23
CA ILE A 250 8.61 14.35 31.68
C ILE A 250 7.91 13.24 32.47
N ALA A 251 8.61 12.14 32.80
CA ALA A 251 8.04 11.08 33.61
C ALA A 251 7.60 11.54 35.01
N THR A 252 8.29 12.52 35.61
CA THR A 252 7.88 13.07 36.92
C THR A 252 6.52 13.76 36.88
N TYR A 253 6.13 14.38 35.76
CA TYR A 253 4.81 15.01 35.61
C TYR A 253 3.64 14.02 35.72
N PHE A 254 3.91 12.73 35.46
CA PHE A 254 2.94 11.64 35.55
C PHE A 254 3.05 10.85 36.86
N GLY A 255 4.03 11.16 37.73
CA GLY A 255 4.31 10.43 38.95
C GLY A 255 5.32 9.28 38.79
N GLY A 256 5.97 9.16 37.63
CA GLY A 256 6.99 8.16 37.35
C GLY A 256 6.92 7.58 35.94
N GLY A 257 7.95 6.79 35.58
CA GLY A 257 8.04 6.19 34.24
C GLY A 257 6.95 5.15 33.96
N GLU A 258 6.51 4.40 34.98
CA GLU A 258 5.42 3.43 34.84
C GLU A 258 4.08 4.13 34.65
N GLN A 259 3.80 5.17 35.44
CA GLN A 259 2.57 5.96 35.34
C GLN A 259 2.47 6.69 34.00
N LEU A 260 3.59 7.20 33.48
CA LEU A 260 3.68 7.75 32.13
C LEU A 260 3.32 6.71 31.07
N ARG A 261 3.89 5.50 31.13
CA ARG A 261 3.55 4.41 30.19
C ARG A 261 2.07 4.03 30.30
N GLN A 262 1.54 3.94 31.51
CA GLN A 262 0.11 3.66 31.73
C GLN A 262 -0.77 4.76 31.15
N ALA A 263 -0.42 6.04 31.35
CA ALA A 263 -1.16 7.17 30.80
C ALA A 263 -1.17 7.14 29.27
N VAL A 264 -0.03 6.88 28.64
CA VAL A 264 0.09 6.80 27.17
C VAL A 264 -0.63 5.56 26.61
N ASN A 265 -0.60 4.43 27.31
CA ASN A 265 -1.39 3.25 26.92
C ASN A 265 -2.89 3.52 27.04
N GLN A 266 -3.33 4.14 28.13
CA GLN A 266 -4.73 4.51 28.32
C GLN A 266 -5.18 5.52 27.25
N LEU A 267 -4.35 6.52 26.92
CA LEU A 267 -4.61 7.48 25.84
C LEU A 267 -4.86 6.74 24.52
N GLN A 268 -4.02 5.77 24.18
CA GLN A 268 -4.16 4.96 22.96
C GLN A 268 -5.42 4.10 22.98
N THR A 269 -5.74 3.46 24.10
CA THR A 269 -6.99 2.69 24.23
C THR A 269 -8.20 3.60 24.03
N LEU A 270 -8.21 4.78 24.66
CA LEU A 270 -9.30 5.75 24.53
C LEU A 270 -9.44 6.30 23.10
N LEU A 271 -8.31 6.43 22.37
CA LEU A 271 -8.32 6.82 20.96
C LEU A 271 -9.15 5.84 20.10
N TYR A 272 -9.17 4.55 20.47
CA TYR A 272 -9.84 3.45 19.74
C TYR A 272 -11.10 2.87 20.39
N ALA A 273 -11.49 3.34 21.58
CA ALA A 273 -12.58 2.78 22.38
C ALA A 273 -14.02 3.00 21.84
N ALA A 274 -14.21 3.80 20.78
CA ALA A 274 -15.52 4.17 20.25
C ALA A 274 -15.65 3.93 18.76
#